data_AF-A0A178WYD6-F1
#
_entry.id   AF-A0A178WYD6-F1
#
_cell.length_a   1.000
_cell.length_b   1.000
_cell.length_c   1.000
_cell.angle_alpha   90.00
_cell.angle_beta   90.00
_cell.angle_gamma   90.00
#
_symmetry.space_group_name_H-M   'P 1'
#
loop_
_entity.id
_entity.type
_entity.pdbx_description
1 polymer ?
#
loop_
_entity_poly.entity_id
_entity_poly.type
_entity_poly.pdbx_seq_one_letter_code
_entity_poly.pdbx_strand_id
1 'polypeptide(L)'
;MGKLLYSAAMSLDGFIAGPGGDMGWLAPYTGDTSADDLAAEVGALLVGRRTFSGDDPYRGTEGEGKAFGGGWDGPQVVLTRQPAPPAVPGVTFRSSLEEGVEAARAAAGEKTVNVLGASVGRACVEAGLLDEVEVIVMPVLLGGGVRLFERPGPPVRLELLEQRGTSLRYRVLR
;
A
#
# COMPACT_ATOMS: atom_id res chain seq x y z
N MET A 1 3.33 -10.06 -17.03
CA MET A 1 3.10 -8.72 -16.44
C MET A 1 2.68 -8.92 -15.00
N GLY A 2 3.48 -8.42 -14.06
CA GLY A 2 3.24 -8.56 -12.64
C GLY A 2 1.90 -7.98 -12.18
N LYS A 3 1.34 -8.53 -11.10
CA LYS A 3 0.03 -8.15 -10.54
C LYS A 3 0.07 -6.75 -9.92
N LEU A 4 -1.07 -6.05 -9.90
CA LEU A 4 -1.27 -4.84 -9.11
C LEU A 4 -2.06 -5.18 -7.83
N LEU A 5 -1.34 -5.22 -6.71
CA LEU A 5 -1.87 -5.55 -5.40
C LEU A 5 -2.05 -4.28 -4.58
N TYR A 6 -3.21 -4.07 -3.97
CA TYR A 6 -3.37 -3.07 -2.90
C TYR A 6 -3.33 -3.77 -1.53
N SER A 7 -2.32 -3.46 -0.72
CA SER A 7 -2.17 -4.06 0.61
C SER A 7 -2.14 -3.03 1.73
N ALA A 8 -2.68 -3.40 2.90
CA ALA A 8 -2.57 -2.59 4.10
C ALA A 8 -2.79 -3.41 5.38
N ALA A 9 -2.10 -3.02 6.46
CA ALA A 9 -2.59 -3.28 7.81
C ALA A 9 -3.74 -2.31 8.13
N MET A 10 -4.78 -2.81 8.78
CA MET A 10 -6.02 -2.08 9.02
C MET A 10 -6.57 -2.39 10.41
N SER A 11 -7.07 -1.39 11.11
CA SER A 11 -7.87 -1.59 12.33
C SER A 11 -9.17 -2.33 12.02
N LEU A 12 -9.79 -2.94 13.02
CA LEU A 12 -11.03 -3.70 12.84
C LEU A 12 -12.19 -2.83 12.34
N ASP A 13 -12.20 -1.54 12.65
CA ASP A 13 -13.16 -0.54 12.19
C ASP A 13 -12.79 0.15 10.87
N GLY A 14 -11.72 -0.29 10.20
CA GLY A 14 -11.48 0.02 8.78
C GLY A 14 -10.45 1.10 8.49
N PHE A 15 -9.61 1.49 9.46
CA PHE A 15 -8.62 2.56 9.33
C PHE A 15 -7.21 2.02 9.12
N ILE A 16 -6.45 2.60 8.19
CA ILE A 16 -5.06 2.23 7.88
C ILE A 16 -4.04 3.24 8.44
N ALA A 17 -4.52 4.39 8.89
CA ALA A 17 -3.77 5.40 9.64
C ALA A 17 -4.72 6.10 10.61
N GLY A 18 -4.21 6.54 11.75
CA GLY A 18 -4.95 7.35 12.71
C GLY A 18 -5.21 8.79 12.22
N PRO A 19 -5.83 9.64 13.05
CA PRO A 19 -6.02 11.06 12.77
C PRO A 19 -4.71 11.75 12.35
N GLY A 20 -4.77 12.60 11.34
CA GLY A 20 -3.58 13.28 10.81
C GLY A 20 -2.59 12.37 10.06
N GLY A 21 -2.93 11.10 9.82
CA GLY A 21 -2.03 10.14 9.18
C GLY A 21 -1.10 9.42 10.15
N ASP A 22 -1.39 9.46 11.45
CA ASP A 22 -0.57 8.80 12.47
C ASP A 22 -0.44 7.29 12.19
N MET A 23 0.79 6.79 12.14
CA MET A 23 1.11 5.37 11.96
C MET A 23 1.63 4.73 13.26
N GLY A 24 1.82 5.50 14.34
CA GLY A 24 2.30 5.00 15.62
C GLY A 24 1.37 3.97 16.25
N TRP A 25 0.08 3.98 15.89
CA TRP A 25 -0.89 2.97 16.31
C TRP A 25 -0.50 1.54 15.90
N LEU A 26 0.29 1.38 14.83
CA LEU A 26 0.65 0.06 14.31
C LEU A 26 1.89 -0.53 15.01
N ALA A 27 2.70 0.30 15.68
CA ALA A 27 3.96 -0.12 16.31
C ALA A 27 3.84 -1.34 17.26
N PRO A 28 2.77 -1.51 18.06
CA PRO A 28 2.61 -2.70 18.91
C PRO A 28 2.40 -4.01 18.13
N TYR A 29 2.12 -3.94 16.82
CA TYR A 29 1.70 -5.07 15.99
C TYR A 29 2.70 -5.42 14.87
N THR A 30 3.78 -4.65 14.70
CA THR A 30 4.71 -4.83 13.57
C THR A 30 5.49 -6.16 13.59
N GLY A 31 5.52 -6.87 14.73
CA GLY A 31 6.19 -8.17 14.87
C GLY A 31 5.36 -9.39 14.42
N ASP A 32 4.05 -9.23 14.19
CA ASP A 32 3.11 -10.34 13.90
C ASP A 32 2.60 -10.33 12.45
N THR A 33 3.23 -9.55 11.57
CA THR A 33 2.71 -9.35 10.21
C THR A 33 3.36 -10.27 9.20
N SER A 34 2.59 -10.77 8.23
CA SER A 34 3.06 -11.47 7.02
C SER A 34 3.81 -10.54 6.04
N ALA A 35 4.42 -9.46 6.54
CA ALA A 35 5.10 -8.45 5.76
C ALA A 35 6.32 -9.01 5.02
N ASP A 36 6.98 -10.03 5.58
CA ASP A 36 8.17 -10.65 4.98
C ASP A 36 7.82 -11.44 3.71
N ASP A 37 6.73 -12.23 3.74
CA ASP A 37 6.23 -12.97 2.58
C ASP A 37 5.82 -12.00 1.46
N LEU A 38 5.10 -10.94 1.83
CA LEU A 38 4.70 -9.90 0.88
C LEU A 38 5.93 -9.19 0.29
N ALA A 39 6.91 -8.81 1.11
CA ALA A 39 8.13 -8.16 0.65
C ALA A 39 8.87 -8.99 -0.40
N ALA A 40 8.94 -10.32 -0.24
CA ALA A 40 9.60 -11.21 -1.20
C ALA A 40 8.95 -11.22 -2.60
N GLU A 41 7.62 -11.06 -2.66
CA GLU A 41 6.84 -11.02 -3.90
C GLU A 41 6.94 -9.68 -4.65
N VAL A 42 7.27 -8.59 -3.95
CA VAL A 42 7.21 -7.23 -4.48
C VAL A 42 8.42 -6.90 -5.35
N GLY A 43 8.14 -6.46 -6.58
CA GLY A 43 9.14 -5.95 -7.52
C GLY A 43 9.23 -4.43 -7.57
N ALA A 44 8.14 -3.73 -7.29
CA ALA A 44 8.10 -2.27 -7.23
C ALA A 44 6.97 -1.78 -6.33
N LEU A 45 7.10 -0.57 -5.80
CA LEU A 45 6.03 0.11 -5.08
C LEU A 45 5.37 1.19 -5.95
N LEU A 46 4.05 1.30 -5.87
CA LEU A 46 3.30 2.45 -6.35
C LEU A 46 2.67 3.15 -5.14
N VAL A 47 3.16 4.34 -4.80
CA VAL A 47 2.82 5.01 -3.53
C VAL A 47 2.31 6.42 -3.74
N GLY A 48 1.45 6.87 -2.83
CA GLY A 48 1.04 8.28 -2.76
C GLY A 48 2.13 9.15 -2.14
N ARG A 49 2.12 10.45 -2.48
CA ARG A 49 3.05 11.44 -1.90
C ARG A 49 3.11 11.42 -0.37
N ARG A 50 1.96 11.30 0.31
CA ARG A 50 1.89 11.33 1.79
C ARG A 50 2.62 10.13 2.41
N THR A 51 2.37 8.95 1.87
CA THR A 51 3.05 7.71 2.26
C THR A 51 4.55 7.82 2.01
N PHE A 52 4.96 8.35 0.86
CA PHE A 52 6.37 8.59 0.56
C PHE A 52 7.04 9.61 1.52
N SER A 53 6.32 10.64 1.96
CA SER A 53 6.88 11.75 2.73
C SER A 53 6.94 11.55 4.24
N GLY A 54 6.45 10.43 4.80
CA GLY A 54 6.65 10.16 6.23
C GLY A 54 5.49 9.52 6.98
N ASP A 55 4.49 8.91 6.33
CA ASP A 55 3.64 7.96 7.05
C ASP A 55 4.48 6.70 7.32
N ASP A 56 4.97 6.55 8.55
CA ASP A 56 5.92 5.48 8.88
C ASP A 56 5.64 4.89 10.27
N PRO A 57 5.24 3.60 10.36
CA PRO A 57 5.03 2.91 11.63
C PRO A 57 6.35 2.60 12.36
N TYR A 58 7.50 2.68 11.69
CA TYR A 58 8.83 2.40 12.23
C TYR A 58 9.58 3.66 12.69
N ARG A 59 8.89 4.80 12.80
CA ARG A 59 9.49 6.07 13.23
C ARG A 59 10.22 5.93 14.57
N GLY A 60 11.47 6.40 14.63
CA GLY A 60 12.31 6.28 15.82
C GLY A 60 12.97 4.91 15.99
N THR A 61 12.90 4.02 14.99
CA THR A 61 13.56 2.70 14.97
C THR A 61 14.56 2.60 13.81
N GLU A 62 15.34 1.53 13.74
CA GLU A 62 16.24 1.27 12.60
C GLU A 62 15.51 1.04 11.27
N GLY A 63 14.20 0.78 11.32
CA GLY A 63 13.31 0.62 10.17
C GLY A 63 12.78 1.94 9.60
N GLU A 64 13.06 3.09 10.22
CA GLU A 64 12.54 4.38 9.78
C GLU A 64 12.98 4.72 8.34
N GLY A 65 12.02 5.17 7.53
CA GLY A 65 12.17 5.49 6.12
C GLY A 65 12.31 4.27 5.20
N LYS A 66 12.23 3.05 5.74
CA LYS A 66 12.37 1.81 4.97
C LYS A 66 11.03 1.13 4.77
N ALA A 67 10.76 0.73 3.53
CA ALA A 67 9.57 -0.07 3.24
C ALA A 67 9.63 -1.40 4.00
N PHE A 68 8.48 -1.83 4.55
CA PHE A 68 8.38 -3.06 5.35
C PHE A 68 9.41 -3.14 6.48
N GLY A 69 9.73 -2.01 7.13
CA GLY A 69 10.70 -1.96 8.24
C GLY A 69 12.13 -2.29 7.82
N GLY A 70 12.45 -2.28 6.53
CA GLY A 70 13.75 -2.68 5.98
C GLY A 70 13.77 -4.08 5.38
N GLY A 71 12.66 -4.82 5.40
CA GLY A 71 12.55 -6.14 4.75
C GLY A 71 12.54 -6.08 3.21
N TRP A 72 12.46 -4.88 2.62
CA TRP A 72 12.45 -4.69 1.17
C TRP A 72 13.27 -3.49 0.73
N ASP A 73 13.95 -3.64 -0.40
CA ASP A 73 14.59 -2.57 -1.16
C ASP A 73 14.28 -2.74 -2.65
N GLY A 74 14.02 -1.64 -3.35
CA GLY A 74 13.61 -1.67 -4.75
C GLY A 74 13.00 -0.38 -5.28
N PRO A 75 12.59 -0.38 -6.55
CA PRO A 75 12.10 0.82 -7.23
C PRO A 75 10.73 1.27 -6.70
N GLN A 76 10.60 2.58 -6.49
CA GLN A 76 9.35 3.21 -6.07
C GLN A 76 8.85 4.19 -7.13
N VAL A 77 7.57 4.14 -7.43
CA VAL A 77 6.87 5.13 -8.24
C VAL A 77 5.95 5.92 -7.34
N VAL A 78 6.17 7.24 -7.25
CA VAL A 78 5.41 8.15 -6.39
C VAL A 78 4.44 8.95 -7.23
N LEU A 79 3.14 8.79 -6.96
CA LEU A 79 2.09 9.61 -7.54
C LEU A 79 1.99 10.96 -6.83
N THR A 80 2.23 12.03 -7.58
CA THR A 80 2.13 13.40 -7.09
C THR A 80 1.82 14.38 -8.21
N ARG A 81 0.91 15.32 -7.95
CA ARG A 81 0.69 16.48 -8.83
C ARG A 81 1.56 17.69 -8.44
N GLN A 82 2.25 17.61 -7.31
CA GLN A 82 3.21 18.64 -6.90
C GLN A 82 4.52 18.47 -7.67
N PRO A 83 5.31 19.55 -7.84
CA PRO A 83 6.65 19.47 -8.42
C PRO A 83 7.48 18.39 -7.73
N ALA A 84 8.19 17.59 -8.54
CA ALA A 84 9.09 16.58 -8.03
C ALA A 84 10.20 17.24 -7.18
N PRO A 85 10.58 16.65 -6.04
CA PRO A 85 11.76 17.08 -5.29
C PRO A 85 13.03 16.80 -6.13
N PRO A 86 14.22 17.21 -5.65
CA PRO A 86 15.47 16.73 -6.21
C PRO A 86 15.48 15.21 -6.36
N ALA A 87 16.22 14.72 -7.35
CA ALA A 87 16.26 13.29 -7.69
C ALA A 87 16.58 12.44 -6.44
N VAL A 88 15.69 11.49 -6.14
CA VAL A 88 15.88 10.51 -5.06
C VAL A 88 16.23 9.17 -5.73
N PRO A 89 17.37 8.55 -5.40
CA PRO A 89 17.76 7.26 -5.97
C PRO A 89 16.66 6.21 -5.82
N GLY A 90 16.39 5.45 -6.89
CA GLY A 90 15.35 4.41 -6.89
C GLY A 90 13.91 4.93 -6.95
N VAL A 91 13.68 6.24 -6.99
CA VAL A 91 12.34 6.84 -6.97
C VAL A 91 12.02 7.56 -8.28
N THR A 92 10.86 7.26 -8.84
CA THR A 92 10.31 7.91 -10.03
C THR A 92 9.02 8.64 -9.69
N PHE A 93 8.88 9.91 -10.08
CA PHE A 93 7.65 10.68 -9.86
C PHE A 93 6.77 10.67 -11.11
N ARG A 94 5.46 10.47 -10.93
CA ARG A 94 4.42 10.56 -12.00
C ARG A 94 3.21 11.33 -11.51
N SER A 95 2.54 12.03 -12.42
CA SER A 95 1.40 12.90 -12.11
C SER A 95 0.05 12.28 -12.42
N SER A 96 0.00 11.31 -13.35
CA SER A 96 -1.20 10.55 -13.69
C SER A 96 -1.15 9.12 -13.16
N LEU A 97 -2.33 8.55 -12.88
CA LEU A 97 -2.45 7.17 -12.41
C LEU A 97 -1.94 6.18 -13.47
N GLU A 98 -2.30 6.41 -14.73
CA GLU A 98 -1.94 5.56 -15.87
C GLU A 98 -0.43 5.47 -16.03
N GLU A 99 0.26 6.61 -16.15
CA GLU A 99 1.73 6.63 -16.25
C GLU A 99 2.41 6.02 -15.02
N GLY A 100 1.83 6.22 -13.83
CA GLY A 100 2.34 5.65 -12.59
C GLY A 100 2.25 4.12 -12.58
N VAL A 101 1.10 3.57 -12.98
CA VAL A 101 0.89 2.12 -13.07
C VAL A 101 1.78 1.51 -14.14
N GLU A 102 1.89 2.14 -15.32
CA GLU A 102 2.79 1.67 -16.37
C GLU A 102 4.26 1.66 -15.91
N ALA A 103 4.74 2.76 -15.33
CA ALA A 103 6.10 2.85 -14.82
C ALA A 103 6.37 1.83 -13.71
N ALA A 104 5.42 1.62 -12.79
CA ALA A 104 5.59 0.67 -11.70
C ALA A 104 5.60 -0.78 -12.21
N ARG A 105 4.74 -1.13 -13.16
CA ARG A 105 4.73 -2.47 -13.79
C ARG A 105 6.01 -2.72 -14.59
N ALA A 106 6.49 -1.73 -15.32
CA ALA A 106 7.77 -1.82 -16.03
C ALA A 106 8.93 -2.06 -15.06
N ALA A 107 8.95 -1.35 -13.93
CA ALA A 107 9.99 -1.51 -12.90
C ALA A 107 9.91 -2.87 -12.17
N ALA A 108 8.70 -3.39 -11.95
CA ALA A 108 8.51 -4.68 -11.27
C ALA A 108 8.77 -5.90 -12.16
N GLY A 109 8.66 -5.76 -13.49
CA GLY A 109 8.76 -6.87 -14.43
C GLY A 109 7.65 -7.91 -14.22
N GLU A 110 8.03 -9.14 -13.88
CA GLU A 110 7.07 -10.22 -13.58
C GLU A 110 6.64 -10.29 -12.11
N LYS A 111 7.31 -9.52 -11.22
CA LYS A 111 6.97 -9.45 -9.80
C LYS A 111 5.78 -8.52 -9.53
N THR A 112 5.20 -8.61 -8.34
CA THR A 112 4.04 -7.81 -7.95
C THR A 112 4.40 -6.32 -7.80
N VAL A 113 3.53 -5.44 -8.31
CA VAL A 113 3.50 -4.03 -7.93
C VAL A 113 2.61 -3.91 -6.69
N ASN A 114 3.17 -3.48 -5.58
CA ASN A 114 2.39 -3.22 -4.37
C ASN A 114 2.02 -1.75 -4.27
N VAL A 115 0.72 -1.49 -4.17
CA VAL A 115 0.12 -0.17 -4.02
C VAL A 115 0.05 0.16 -2.54
N LEU A 116 0.53 1.34 -2.14
CA LEU A 116 0.43 1.83 -0.78
C LEU A 116 -0.24 3.20 -0.71
N GLY A 117 -1.05 3.39 0.33
CA GLY A 117 -1.77 4.62 0.63
C GLY A 117 -3.19 4.66 0.08
N ALA A 118 -4.13 5.14 0.91
CA ALA A 118 -5.57 5.15 0.62
C ALA A 118 -5.95 5.88 -0.67
N SER A 119 -5.31 7.02 -0.97
CA SER A 119 -5.67 7.80 -2.17
C SER A 119 -5.33 7.07 -3.47
N VAL A 120 -4.18 6.37 -3.51
CA VAL A 120 -3.76 5.59 -4.68
C VAL A 120 -4.58 4.31 -4.78
N GLY A 121 -4.78 3.59 -3.66
CA GLY A 121 -5.64 2.42 -3.60
C GLY A 121 -7.05 2.72 -4.13
N ARG A 122 -7.67 3.82 -3.66
CA ARG A 122 -8.97 4.29 -4.16
C ARG A 122 -8.96 4.57 -5.66
N ALA A 123 -7.96 5.29 -6.15
CA ALA A 123 -7.83 5.60 -7.58
C ALA A 123 -7.72 4.33 -8.44
N CYS A 124 -6.95 3.33 -7.99
CA CYS A 124 -6.85 2.04 -8.68
C CYS A 124 -8.17 1.26 -8.68
N VAL A 125 -8.91 1.26 -7.56
CA VAL A 125 -10.26 0.64 -7.48
C VAL A 125 -11.24 1.33 -8.43
N GLU A 126 -11.26 2.67 -8.43
CA GLU A 126 -12.17 3.45 -9.27
C GLU A 126 -11.91 3.25 -10.77
N ALA A 127 -10.64 3.08 -11.14
CA ALA A 127 -10.23 2.80 -12.51
C ALA A 127 -10.33 1.30 -12.90
N GLY A 128 -10.72 0.41 -11.98
CA GLY A 128 -10.79 -1.04 -12.25
C GLY A 128 -9.44 -1.71 -12.51
N LEU A 129 -8.34 -1.12 -12.02
CA LEU A 129 -6.98 -1.54 -12.33
C LEU A 129 -6.42 -2.59 -11.35
N LEU A 130 -6.98 -2.72 -10.15
CA LEU A 130 -6.52 -3.69 -9.17
C LEU A 130 -6.75 -5.13 -9.65
N ASP A 131 -5.73 -5.96 -9.43
CA ASP A 131 -5.81 -7.40 -9.64
C ASP A 131 -6.12 -8.11 -8.30
N GLU A 132 -5.51 -7.64 -7.21
CA GLU A 132 -5.66 -8.22 -5.87
C GLU A 132 -5.74 -7.15 -4.78
N VAL A 133 -6.35 -7.53 -3.65
CA VAL A 133 -6.39 -6.73 -2.40
C VAL A 133 -5.97 -7.62 -1.25
N GLU A 134 -5.05 -7.16 -0.41
CA GLU A 134 -4.66 -7.85 0.83
C GLU A 134 -4.90 -6.95 2.04
N VAL A 135 -5.60 -7.46 3.04
CA VAL A 135 -5.89 -6.72 4.28
C VAL A 135 -5.47 -7.55 5.47
N ILE A 136 -4.63 -6.97 6.31
CA ILE A 136 -4.20 -7.58 7.57
C ILE A 136 -4.95 -6.85 8.70
N VAL A 137 -5.91 -7.52 9.33
CA VAL A 137 -6.76 -6.88 10.34
C VAL A 137 -6.09 -6.94 11.71
N MET A 138 -5.85 -5.78 12.31
CA MET A 138 -5.28 -5.62 13.65
C MET A 138 -6.39 -5.57 14.71
N PRO A 139 -6.16 -6.13 15.91
CA PRO A 139 -7.16 -6.25 16.96
C PRO A 139 -7.35 -4.92 17.74
N VAL A 140 -7.66 -3.84 17.03
CA VAL A 140 -7.83 -2.50 17.57
C VAL A 140 -8.95 -1.76 16.83
N LEU A 141 -9.68 -0.92 17.56
CA LEU A 141 -10.63 0.05 17.00
C LEU A 141 -10.00 1.43 17.13
N LEU A 142 -9.72 2.10 16.02
CA LEU A 142 -9.09 3.43 16.04
C LEU A 142 -10.09 4.57 16.23
N GLY A 143 -11.35 4.35 15.88
CA GLY A 143 -12.45 5.33 15.98
C GLY A 143 -12.36 6.49 14.98
N GLY A 144 -11.25 6.64 14.27
CA GLY A 144 -11.04 7.73 13.30
C GLY A 144 -9.69 7.64 12.59
N GLY A 145 -9.55 8.46 11.54
CA GLY A 145 -8.34 8.51 10.73
C GLY A 145 -8.61 8.28 9.25
N VAL A 146 -7.67 7.63 8.57
CA VAL A 146 -7.73 7.36 7.14
C VAL A 146 -8.29 5.97 6.91
N ARG A 147 -9.46 5.86 6.26
CA ARG A 147 -10.09 4.58 5.93
C ARG A 147 -9.34 3.86 4.79
N LEU A 148 -9.33 2.53 4.83
CA LEU A 148 -8.82 1.70 3.72
C LEU A 148 -9.61 1.97 2.44
N PHE A 149 -10.93 1.88 2.54
CA PHE A 149 -11.87 2.17 1.46
C PHE A 149 -12.90 3.18 1.93
N GLU A 150 -12.87 4.35 1.30
CA GLU A 150 -13.94 5.35 1.40
C GLU A 150 -14.37 5.68 -0.03
N ARG A 151 -15.36 4.91 -0.53
CA ARG A 151 -15.81 4.99 -1.93
C ARG A 151 -17.34 4.92 -2.01
N PRO A 152 -18.00 5.90 -2.65
CA PRO A 152 -19.43 5.84 -2.97
C PRO A 152 -19.73 5.11 -4.31
N GLY A 153 -18.86 4.20 -4.76
CA GLY A 153 -18.92 3.58 -6.10
C GLY A 153 -19.68 2.24 -6.14
N PRO A 154 -19.85 1.64 -7.34
CA PRO A 154 -20.52 0.35 -7.49
C PRO A 154 -19.79 -0.77 -6.73
N PRO A 155 -20.49 -1.85 -6.34
CA PRO A 155 -19.88 -2.99 -5.68
C PRO A 155 -18.72 -3.57 -6.52
N VAL A 156 -17.61 -3.86 -5.86
CA VAL A 156 -16.49 -4.62 -6.43
C VAL A 156 -16.59 -6.04 -5.87
N ARG A 157 -16.72 -7.03 -6.75
CA ARG A 157 -16.79 -8.43 -6.33
C ARG A 157 -15.37 -8.96 -6.09
N LEU A 158 -15.22 -9.71 -5.01
CA LEU A 158 -13.95 -10.28 -4.59
C LEU A 158 -14.07 -11.79 -4.44
N GLU A 159 -13.02 -12.51 -4.78
CA GLU A 159 -12.85 -13.93 -4.50
C GLU A 159 -11.70 -14.08 -3.49
N LEU A 160 -11.94 -14.78 -2.37
CA LEU A 160 -10.89 -15.06 -1.39
C LEU A 160 -9.87 -16.02 -2.01
N LEU A 161 -8.62 -15.59 -2.09
CA LEU A 161 -7.51 -16.42 -2.54
C LEU A 161 -6.84 -17.13 -1.38
N GLU A 162 -6.63 -16.40 -0.29
CA GLU A 162 -5.84 -16.88 0.83
C GLU A 162 -6.26 -16.21 2.14
N GLN A 163 -6.20 -16.98 3.23
CA GLN A 163 -6.40 -16.52 4.59
C GLN A 163 -5.29 -17.07 5.49
N ARG A 164 -4.56 -16.18 6.16
CA ARG A 164 -3.51 -16.50 7.14
C ARG A 164 -3.69 -15.66 8.39
N GLY A 165 -4.21 -16.27 9.46
CA GLY A 165 -4.59 -15.54 10.67
C GLY A 165 -5.62 -14.47 10.34
N THR A 166 -5.27 -13.19 10.54
CA THR A 166 -6.08 -12.02 10.21
C THR A 166 -5.72 -11.39 8.85
N SER A 167 -4.77 -11.96 8.11
CA SER A 167 -4.49 -11.57 6.73
C SER A 167 -5.47 -12.25 5.76
N LEU A 168 -6.10 -11.45 4.92
CA LEU A 168 -7.06 -11.87 3.91
C LEU A 168 -6.64 -11.31 2.55
N ARG A 169 -6.32 -12.19 1.60
CA ARG A 169 -5.95 -11.82 0.23
C ARG A 169 -7.05 -12.23 -0.75
N TYR A 170 -7.45 -11.28 -1.56
CA TYR A 170 -8.57 -11.40 -2.50
C TYR A 170 -8.13 -11.12 -3.92
N ARG A 171 -8.75 -11.82 -4.87
CA ARG A 171 -8.76 -11.46 -6.30
C ARG A 171 -9.93 -10.54 -6.59
N VAL A 172 -9.68 -9.50 -7.39
CA VAL A 172 -10.74 -8.63 -7.92
C VAL A 172 -11.39 -9.31 -9.13
N LEU A 173 -12.71 -9.51 -9.07
CA LEU A 173 -13.48 -10.11 -10.16
C LEU A 173 -13.93 -9.03 -11.13
N ARG A 174 -13.63 -9.23 -12.42
CA ARG A 174 -14.08 -8.37 -13.53
C ARG A 174 -15.38 -8.86 -14.13
#